data_AF-A0A2N2PTF2-F1
#
_entry.id   AF-A0A2N2PTF2-F1
#
_cell.length_a   1.000
_cell.length_b   1.000
_cell.length_c   1.000
_cell.angle_alpha   90.00
_cell.angle_beta   90.00
_cell.angle_gamma   90.00
#
_symmetry.space_group_name_H-M   'P 1'
#
loop_
_entity.id
_entity.type
_entity.pdbx_description
1 polymer ?
#
loop_
_entity_poly.entity_id
_entity_poly.type
_entity_poly.pdbx_seq_one_letter_code
_entity_poly.pdbx_strand_id
1 'polypeptide(L)'
;MLKAHWSGYEIDSSEAAYNVKVPEPEELGALVRALLGSGYFTRSCYLLSEESMSRLQEYAQKHAPADSPIRQTLDKVVSKFGSRRASTIGVRAIEPILNYVGANRHGLLKAKVFRFEPGPEQRETYRDIGIEFKPGQRVNEKDFYSEDEIPWDGVAFYIGCELVGLNKLSPEEQAEAKDAVRETDVMIQEAEGKQPSGGRGMNEMDMFFSSMFGPRDPWETYNRSQPLSLRVRLNPDATLSIHGRWRDDGQFACGYYEYVLSQAAQKAGAKLDFSMIY
;
A
#
# COMPACT_ATOMS: atom_id res chain seq x y z
N MET A 1 23.07 30.19 -21.02
CA MET A 1 22.88 30.10 -19.56
C MET A 1 21.56 30.79 -19.25
N LEU A 2 20.46 30.05 -19.30
CA LEU A 2 19.10 30.54 -19.03
C LEU A 2 18.65 29.85 -17.74
N LYS A 3 18.63 30.60 -16.65
CA LYS A 3 17.98 30.19 -15.40
C LYS A 3 16.48 30.39 -15.60
N ALA A 4 15.76 29.30 -15.83
CA ALA A 4 14.32 29.31 -15.67
C ALA A 4 14.03 29.21 -14.17
N HIS A 5 13.60 30.33 -13.56
CA HIS A 5 12.91 30.30 -12.28
C HIS A 5 11.50 29.79 -12.55
N TRP A 6 11.19 28.59 -12.06
CA TRP A 6 9.83 28.09 -11.98
C TRP A 6 9.27 28.50 -10.62
N SER A 7 8.31 29.42 -10.65
CA SER A 7 7.44 29.77 -9.53
C SER A 7 6.04 29.28 -9.87
N GLY A 8 5.79 28.01 -9.57
CA GLY A 8 4.50 27.36 -9.66
C GLY A 8 4.56 26.20 -8.68
N TYR A 9 3.52 26.04 -7.87
CA TYR A 9 3.36 24.86 -7.02
C TYR A 9 3.43 23.61 -7.91
N GLU A 10 4.58 22.95 -7.94
CA GLU A 10 4.60 21.51 -8.23
C GLU A 10 3.83 20.87 -7.09
N ILE A 11 2.64 20.37 -7.40
CA ILE A 11 2.00 19.38 -6.55
C ILE A 11 2.87 18.13 -6.75
N ASP A 12 3.97 18.08 -6.00
CA ASP A 12 4.80 16.91 -5.83
C ASP A 12 3.89 15.83 -5.23
N SER A 13 3.75 14.71 -5.96
CA SER A 13 2.85 13.61 -5.61
C SER A 13 3.26 13.02 -4.26
N SER A 14 2.66 13.50 -3.18
CA SER A 14 2.94 13.03 -1.83
C SER A 14 2.36 11.62 -1.65
N GLU A 15 3.17 10.59 -1.85
CA GLU A 15 2.82 9.24 -1.41
C GLU A 15 3.02 9.15 0.10
N ALA A 16 2.07 8.58 0.83
CA ALA A 16 2.29 8.28 2.25
C ALA A 16 2.17 6.78 2.51
N ALA A 17 2.89 6.31 3.52
CA ALA A 17 3.22 4.90 3.68
C ALA A 17 3.00 4.41 5.10
N TYR A 18 2.18 3.38 5.26
CA TYR A 18 1.98 2.75 6.55
C TYR A 18 2.85 1.52 6.70
N ASN A 19 3.38 1.35 7.90
CA ASN A 19 4.29 0.28 8.23
C ASN A 19 3.69 -0.51 9.39
N VAL A 20 3.63 -1.82 9.23
CA VAL A 20 3.19 -2.70 10.31
C VAL A 20 4.38 -3.54 10.70
N LYS A 21 4.95 -3.29 11.88
CA LYS A 21 5.90 -4.21 12.47
C LYS A 21 5.11 -5.32 13.15
N VAL A 22 5.02 -6.47 12.49
CA VAL A 22 4.34 -7.65 13.04
C VAL A 22 5.36 -8.40 13.92
N PRO A 23 5.12 -8.54 15.23
CA PRO A 23 6.07 -9.18 16.14
C PRO A 23 6.18 -10.70 15.91
N GLU A 24 5.17 -11.35 15.30
CA GLU A 24 5.16 -12.79 15.04
C GLU A 24 4.76 -13.12 13.58
N PRO A 25 5.71 -13.57 12.74
CA PRO A 25 5.51 -13.76 11.29
C PRO A 25 4.63 -14.96 10.89
N GLU A 26 4.16 -15.78 11.83
CA GLU A 26 3.42 -17.02 11.55
C GLU A 26 1.90 -16.79 11.41
N GLU A 27 1.38 -15.70 11.99
CA GLU A 27 -0.02 -15.27 11.82
C GLU A 27 -0.18 -14.18 10.76
N LEU A 28 0.85 -13.92 9.96
CA LEU A 28 0.86 -12.83 8.99
C LEU A 28 -0.30 -12.92 7.99
N GLY A 29 -0.60 -14.13 7.51
CA GLY A 29 -1.71 -14.34 6.60
C GLY A 29 -3.06 -14.13 7.25
N ALA A 30 -3.22 -14.51 8.52
CA ALA A 30 -4.43 -14.28 9.29
C ALA A 30 -4.64 -12.78 9.53
N LEU A 31 -3.57 -12.05 9.85
CA LEU A 31 -3.57 -10.60 10.03
C LEU A 31 -4.00 -9.87 8.75
N VAL A 32 -3.34 -10.16 7.61
CA VAL A 32 -3.68 -9.55 6.32
C VAL A 32 -5.10 -9.89 5.91
N ARG A 33 -5.54 -11.13 6.13
CA ARG A 33 -6.93 -11.54 5.88
C ARG A 33 -7.92 -10.79 6.76
N ALA A 34 -7.63 -10.63 8.05
CA ALA A 34 -8.49 -9.92 8.99
C ALA A 34 -8.61 -8.43 8.63
N LEU A 35 -7.50 -7.79 8.26
CA LEU A 35 -7.47 -6.41 7.77
C LEU A 35 -8.32 -6.22 6.52
N LEU A 36 -8.05 -7.00 5.46
CA LEU A 36 -8.79 -6.91 4.19
C LEU A 36 -10.25 -7.39 4.33
N GLY A 37 -10.54 -8.21 5.34
CA GLY A 37 -11.88 -8.70 5.67
C GLY A 37 -12.66 -7.81 6.64
N SER A 38 -12.08 -6.71 7.12
CA SER A 38 -12.67 -5.84 8.15
C SER A 38 -13.96 -5.14 7.71
N GLY A 39 -14.22 -5.04 6.41
CA GLY A 39 -15.35 -4.29 5.84
C GLY A 39 -15.00 -2.84 5.48
N TYR A 40 -13.78 -2.38 5.79
CA TYR A 40 -13.24 -1.09 5.37
C TYR A 40 -12.48 -1.14 4.05
N PHE A 41 -12.32 -2.35 3.48
CA PHE A 41 -11.77 -2.58 2.15
C PHE A 41 -12.87 -3.03 1.19
N THR A 42 -12.72 -2.67 -0.08
CA THR A 42 -13.48 -3.31 -1.15
C THR A 42 -13.04 -4.77 -1.30
N ARG A 43 -13.91 -5.61 -1.89
CA ARG A 43 -13.63 -7.06 -2.02
C ARG A 43 -12.64 -7.39 -3.13
N SER A 44 -12.25 -6.41 -3.93
CA SER A 44 -11.39 -6.60 -5.09
C SER A 44 -9.93 -6.42 -4.68
N CYS A 45 -9.16 -7.51 -4.72
CA CYS A 45 -7.70 -7.44 -4.59
C CYS A 45 -7.06 -7.91 -5.90
N TYR A 46 -6.06 -7.15 -6.35
CA TYR A 46 -5.31 -7.40 -7.58
C TYR A 46 -3.90 -7.81 -7.20
N LEU A 47 -3.41 -8.94 -7.70
CA LEU A 47 -2.05 -9.39 -7.47
C LEU A 47 -1.10 -8.61 -8.40
N LEU A 48 -0.23 -7.81 -7.81
CA LEU A 48 0.73 -6.96 -8.51
C LEU A 48 2.11 -7.64 -8.64
N SER A 49 2.38 -8.69 -7.86
CA SER A 49 3.58 -9.54 -7.98
C SER A 49 3.25 -10.94 -8.48
N GLU A 50 2.82 -11.09 -9.74
CA GLU A 50 2.57 -12.41 -10.34
C GLU A 50 3.83 -13.29 -10.35
N GLU A 51 5.00 -12.69 -10.61
CA GLU A 51 6.27 -13.41 -10.63
C GLU A 51 6.63 -14.03 -9.26
N SER A 52 6.42 -13.30 -8.17
CA SER A 52 6.63 -13.83 -6.81
C SER A 52 5.76 -15.06 -6.55
N MET A 53 4.52 -15.08 -7.04
CA MET A 53 3.64 -16.23 -6.87
C MET A 53 4.05 -17.43 -7.72
N SER A 54 4.50 -17.22 -8.96
CA SER A 54 5.06 -18.29 -9.80
C SER A 54 6.28 -18.93 -9.16
N ARG A 55 7.22 -18.12 -8.66
CA ARG A 55 8.42 -18.63 -7.96
C ARG A 55 8.07 -19.37 -6.67
N LEU A 56 7.09 -18.87 -5.92
CA LEU A 56 6.59 -19.55 -4.72
C LEU A 56 5.92 -20.89 -5.06
N GLN A 57 5.17 -20.97 -6.15
CA GLN A 57 4.58 -22.22 -6.66
C GLN A 57 5.67 -23.24 -6.98
N GLU A 58 6.70 -22.86 -7.74
CA GLU A 58 7.81 -23.76 -8.08
C GLU A 58 8.53 -24.29 -6.83
N TYR A 59 8.75 -23.42 -5.85
CA TYR A 59 9.32 -23.83 -4.57
C TYR A 59 8.40 -24.81 -3.83
N ALA A 60 7.11 -24.50 -3.72
CA ALA A 60 6.14 -25.35 -3.04
C ALA A 60 5.98 -26.72 -3.72
N GLN A 61 6.08 -26.80 -5.05
CA GLN A 61 6.02 -28.08 -5.78
C GLN A 61 7.19 -29.02 -5.43
N LYS A 62 8.35 -28.48 -5.09
CA LYS A 62 9.56 -29.24 -4.72
C LYS A 62 9.63 -29.57 -3.24
N HIS A 63 9.08 -28.70 -2.38
CA HIS A 63 9.31 -28.76 -0.93
C HIS A 63 8.07 -29.08 -0.10
N ALA A 64 6.86 -28.91 -0.63
CA ALA A 64 5.62 -29.26 0.05
C ALA A 64 5.08 -30.64 -0.40
N PRO A 65 4.42 -31.40 0.50
CA PRO A 65 3.73 -32.65 0.15
C PRO A 65 2.81 -32.47 -1.06
N ALA A 66 2.70 -33.50 -1.91
CA ALA A 66 1.95 -33.43 -3.16
C ALA A 66 0.47 -33.11 -2.97
N ASP A 67 -0.11 -33.55 -1.86
CA ASP A 67 -1.49 -33.34 -1.43
C ASP A 67 -1.69 -32.07 -0.59
N SER A 68 -0.65 -31.26 -0.40
CA SER A 68 -0.75 -30.08 0.46
C SER A 68 -1.72 -29.01 -0.09
N PRO A 69 -2.58 -28.41 0.76
CA PRO A 69 -3.54 -27.38 0.34
C PRO A 69 -2.89 -26.15 -0.28
N ILE A 70 -1.63 -25.85 0.08
CA ILE A 70 -0.90 -24.71 -0.47
C ILE A 70 -0.58 -24.90 -1.96
N ARG A 71 -0.23 -26.11 -2.40
CA ARG A 71 0.04 -26.38 -3.82
C ARG A 71 -1.21 -26.12 -4.67
N GLN A 72 -2.35 -26.65 -4.23
CA GLN A 72 -3.64 -26.42 -4.91
C GLN A 72 -4.02 -24.93 -4.93
N THR A 73 -3.75 -24.21 -3.83
CA THR A 73 -4.02 -22.78 -3.74
C THR A 73 -3.16 -21.99 -4.73
N LEU A 74 -1.86 -22.26 -4.77
CA LEU A 74 -0.92 -21.60 -5.69
C LEU A 74 -1.21 -21.95 -7.15
N ASP A 75 -1.48 -23.22 -7.47
CA ASP A 75 -1.85 -23.65 -8.82
C ASP A 75 -3.11 -22.92 -9.32
N LYS A 76 -4.10 -22.73 -8.46
CA LYS A 76 -5.33 -21.98 -8.78
C LYS A 76 -5.10 -20.48 -8.92
N VAL A 77 -4.13 -19.91 -8.21
CA VAL A 77 -3.78 -18.49 -8.33
C VAL A 77 -3.00 -18.26 -9.62
N VAL A 78 -1.96 -19.04 -9.87
CA VAL A 78 -1.09 -18.92 -11.04
C VAL A 78 -1.83 -19.23 -12.34
N SER A 79 -2.80 -20.15 -12.34
CA SER A 79 -3.59 -20.45 -13.55
C SER A 79 -4.44 -19.29 -14.07
N LYS A 80 -4.61 -18.23 -13.28
CA LYS A 80 -5.33 -17.01 -13.69
C LYS A 80 -4.44 -15.98 -14.39
N PHE A 81 -3.12 -16.15 -14.35
CA PHE A 81 -2.17 -15.16 -14.86
C PHE A 81 -2.38 -14.98 -16.36
N GLY A 82 -2.40 -13.72 -16.79
CA GLY A 82 -2.76 -13.33 -18.15
C GLY A 82 -2.07 -12.04 -18.56
N SER A 83 -1.87 -11.86 -19.86
CA SER A 83 -0.95 -10.82 -20.38
C SER A 83 -1.49 -9.39 -20.42
N ARG A 84 -2.76 -9.13 -20.06
CA ARG A 84 -3.42 -7.83 -20.27
C ARG A 84 -3.81 -7.06 -19.01
N ARG A 85 -3.97 -7.72 -17.86
CA ARG A 85 -4.41 -7.09 -16.59
C ARG A 85 -3.89 -7.91 -15.40
N ALA A 86 -3.58 -7.22 -14.29
CA ALA A 86 -3.23 -7.85 -13.03
C ALA A 86 -4.34 -8.83 -12.58
N SER A 87 -3.94 -10.05 -12.21
CA SER A 87 -4.87 -11.10 -11.80
C SER A 87 -5.55 -10.81 -10.49
N THR A 88 -6.84 -11.14 -10.35
CA THR A 88 -7.54 -10.98 -9.07
C THR A 88 -7.26 -12.14 -8.12
N ILE A 89 -7.06 -11.79 -6.85
CA ILE A 89 -6.89 -12.74 -5.75
C ILE A 89 -7.99 -12.56 -4.71
N GLY A 90 -8.59 -13.68 -4.30
CA GLY A 90 -9.59 -13.65 -3.23
C GLY A 90 -8.91 -13.60 -1.87
N VAL A 91 -9.46 -12.82 -0.94
CA VAL A 91 -8.93 -12.65 0.43
C VAL A 91 -8.71 -13.99 1.16
N ARG A 92 -9.55 -15.01 0.90
CA ARG A 92 -9.38 -16.36 1.48
C ARG A 92 -8.14 -17.12 1.01
N ALA A 93 -7.59 -16.78 -0.16
CA ALA A 93 -6.37 -17.40 -0.68
C ALA A 93 -5.11 -16.75 -0.11
N ILE A 94 -5.20 -15.52 0.42
CA ILE A 94 -4.05 -14.75 0.91
C ILE A 94 -3.45 -15.41 2.16
N GLU A 95 -4.31 -15.79 3.12
CA GLU A 95 -3.88 -16.38 4.38
C GLU A 95 -2.99 -17.63 4.21
N PRO A 96 -3.43 -18.71 3.52
CA PRO A 96 -2.60 -19.90 3.38
C PRO A 96 -1.28 -19.62 2.65
N ILE A 97 -1.27 -18.69 1.70
CA ILE A 97 -0.04 -18.28 0.99
C ILE A 97 0.94 -17.62 1.95
N LEU A 98 0.52 -16.58 2.66
CA LEU A 98 1.38 -15.84 3.57
C LEU A 98 1.83 -16.68 4.77
N ASN A 99 0.96 -17.54 5.31
CA ASN A 99 1.33 -18.47 6.37
C ASN A 99 2.38 -19.48 5.88
N TYR A 100 2.27 -19.97 4.64
CA TYR A 100 3.30 -20.82 4.05
C TYR A 100 4.64 -20.08 3.90
N VAL A 101 4.61 -18.81 3.47
CA VAL A 101 5.80 -17.96 3.41
C VAL A 101 6.44 -17.80 4.80
N GLY A 102 5.64 -17.49 5.83
CA GLY A 102 6.09 -17.37 7.22
C GLY A 102 6.71 -18.65 7.76
N ALA A 103 6.07 -19.80 7.54
CA ALA A 103 6.55 -21.10 8.00
C ALA A 103 7.87 -21.53 7.31
N ASN A 104 8.08 -21.10 6.06
CA ASN A 104 9.23 -21.54 5.25
C ASN A 104 10.28 -20.44 5.02
N ARG A 105 10.20 -19.31 5.73
CA ARG A 105 11.01 -18.10 5.55
C ARG A 105 12.51 -18.36 5.35
N HIS A 106 13.12 -19.21 6.18
CA HIS A 106 14.54 -19.55 6.06
C HIS A 106 14.86 -20.34 4.79
N GLY A 107 14.01 -21.31 4.42
CA GLY A 107 14.17 -22.09 3.20
C GLY A 107 13.99 -21.24 1.95
N LEU A 108 12.97 -20.37 1.94
CA LEU A 108 12.69 -19.41 0.86
C LEU A 108 13.85 -18.42 0.67
N LEU A 109 14.40 -17.92 1.78
CA LEU A 109 15.57 -17.03 1.76
C LEU A 109 16.82 -17.74 1.23
N LYS A 110 17.11 -18.95 1.72
CA LYS A 110 18.26 -19.76 1.27
C LYS A 110 18.16 -20.11 -0.21
N ALA A 111 16.96 -20.44 -0.69
CA ALA A 111 16.67 -20.71 -2.08
C ALA A 111 16.57 -19.44 -2.94
N LYS A 112 16.67 -18.24 -2.35
CA LYS A 112 16.57 -16.94 -3.02
C LYS A 112 15.29 -16.78 -3.84
N VAL A 113 14.17 -17.31 -3.35
CA VAL A 113 12.89 -17.32 -4.10
C VAL A 113 12.43 -15.92 -4.47
N PHE A 114 12.49 -14.97 -3.53
CA PHE A 114 11.94 -13.62 -3.70
C PHE A 114 12.98 -12.53 -3.97
N ARG A 115 14.17 -12.87 -4.49
CA ARG A 115 15.17 -11.84 -4.84
C ARG A 115 14.92 -11.30 -6.24
N PHE A 116 14.89 -9.98 -6.34
CA PHE A 116 14.70 -9.26 -7.59
C PHE A 116 15.78 -8.20 -7.68
N GLU A 117 16.63 -8.33 -8.70
CA GLU A 117 17.50 -7.23 -9.11
C GLU A 117 16.63 -6.14 -9.73
N PRO A 118 17.00 -4.85 -9.60
CA PRO A 118 16.18 -3.78 -10.17
C PRO A 118 16.01 -4.01 -11.67
N GLY A 119 14.77 -3.87 -12.14
CA GLY A 119 14.42 -3.96 -13.55
C GLY A 119 15.18 -2.91 -14.38
N PRO A 120 15.18 -3.00 -15.72
CA PRO A 120 15.79 -1.99 -16.57
C PRO A 120 15.30 -0.57 -16.26
N GLU A 121 13.99 -0.41 -16.05
CA GLU A 121 13.36 0.87 -15.71
C GLU A 121 13.80 1.38 -14.32
N GLN A 122 13.72 0.54 -13.27
CA GLN A 122 14.24 0.92 -11.95
C GLN A 122 15.73 1.25 -11.94
N ARG A 123 16.54 0.58 -12.78
CA ARG A 123 17.97 0.91 -12.93
C ARG A 123 18.22 2.25 -13.61
N GLU A 124 17.30 2.70 -14.45
CA GLU A 124 17.34 4.04 -15.03
C GLU A 124 16.97 5.08 -13.97
N THR A 125 15.81 4.90 -13.32
CA THR A 125 15.38 5.74 -12.20
C THR A 125 16.46 5.87 -11.13
N TYR A 126 17.03 4.76 -10.66
CA TYR A 126 18.06 4.76 -9.62
C TYR A 126 19.35 5.49 -10.03
N ARG A 127 19.71 5.45 -11.32
CA ARG A 127 20.87 6.22 -11.81
C ARG A 127 20.58 7.71 -11.79
N ASP A 128 19.36 8.10 -12.12
CA ASP A 128 18.96 9.52 -12.20
C ASP A 128 18.83 10.15 -10.80
N ILE A 129 18.30 9.42 -9.82
CA ILE A 129 18.11 9.90 -8.43
C ILE A 129 19.24 9.52 -7.48
N GLY A 130 20.27 8.80 -7.96
CA GLY A 130 21.47 8.46 -7.19
C GLY A 130 21.28 7.38 -6.11
N ILE A 131 20.27 6.52 -6.24
CA ILE A 131 20.05 5.38 -5.33
C ILE A 131 20.96 4.21 -5.72
N GLU A 132 21.82 3.77 -4.79
CA GLU A 132 22.58 2.53 -4.93
C GLU A 132 21.93 1.40 -4.12
N PHE A 133 21.51 0.32 -4.80
CA PHE A 133 20.90 -0.85 -4.16
C PHE A 133 21.69 -2.13 -4.43
N LYS A 134 21.99 -2.90 -3.38
CA LYS A 134 22.61 -4.23 -3.49
C LYS A 134 21.58 -5.34 -3.23
N PRO A 135 21.47 -6.37 -4.08
CA PRO A 135 20.54 -7.49 -3.85
C PRO A 135 20.76 -8.16 -2.49
N GLY A 136 19.69 -8.39 -1.74
CA GLY A 136 19.74 -8.91 -0.36
C GLY A 136 20.08 -7.86 0.69
N GLN A 137 20.12 -6.57 0.35
CA GLN A 137 20.15 -5.49 1.33
C GLN A 137 18.77 -5.33 1.96
N ARG A 138 18.73 -4.97 3.25
CA ARG A 138 17.48 -4.63 3.93
C ARG A 138 16.86 -3.39 3.29
N VAL A 139 15.57 -3.47 2.97
CA VAL A 139 14.78 -2.36 2.42
C VAL A 139 13.88 -1.80 3.53
N ASN A 140 14.00 -0.52 3.83
CA ASN A 140 13.03 0.21 4.63
C ASN A 140 12.21 1.10 3.69
N GLU A 141 10.94 0.76 3.46
CA GLU A 141 10.11 1.47 2.48
C GLU A 141 9.82 2.94 2.84
N LYS A 142 10.16 3.38 4.07
CA LYS A 142 10.10 4.79 4.48
C LYS A 142 11.21 5.66 3.88
N ASP A 143 12.28 5.04 3.40
CA ASP A 143 13.45 5.75 2.86
C ASP A 143 13.26 6.13 1.37
N PHE A 144 12.13 5.75 0.77
CA PHE A 144 11.83 5.96 -0.64
C PHE A 144 10.65 6.93 -0.77
N TYR A 145 10.75 7.87 -1.71
CA TYR A 145 9.70 8.86 -1.93
C TYR A 145 8.50 8.20 -2.61
N SER A 146 8.74 7.44 -3.68
CA SER A 146 7.68 6.76 -4.44
C SER A 146 7.73 5.23 -4.35
N GLU A 147 6.58 4.60 -4.48
CA GLU A 147 6.39 3.17 -4.65
C GLU A 147 7.24 2.59 -5.78
N ASP A 148 7.38 3.36 -6.88
CA ASP A 148 8.13 2.94 -8.06
C ASP A 148 9.66 2.90 -7.78
N GLU A 149 10.13 3.66 -6.78
CA GLU A 149 11.52 3.65 -6.32
C GLU A 149 11.83 2.47 -5.40
N ILE A 150 10.82 1.77 -4.86
CA ILE A 150 11.07 0.73 -3.86
C ILE A 150 11.66 -0.52 -4.52
N PRO A 151 12.80 -1.05 -4.04
CA PRO A 151 13.36 -2.28 -4.57
C PRO A 151 12.38 -3.45 -4.39
N TRP A 152 12.26 -4.28 -5.44
CA TRP A 152 11.45 -5.50 -5.38
C TRP A 152 12.08 -6.63 -4.55
N ASP A 153 13.32 -6.47 -4.11
CA ASP A 153 14.08 -7.51 -3.41
C ASP A 153 13.42 -7.96 -2.10
N GLY A 154 13.04 -9.23 -2.04
CA GLY A 154 12.34 -9.82 -0.91
C GLY A 154 10.82 -9.67 -0.96
N VAL A 155 10.22 -9.03 -1.98
CA VAL A 155 8.76 -8.94 -2.09
C VAL A 155 8.15 -10.33 -2.28
N ALA A 156 7.58 -10.86 -1.20
CA ALA A 156 6.94 -12.16 -1.16
C ALA A 156 5.49 -12.11 -1.61
N PHE A 157 4.84 -10.97 -1.43
CA PHE A 157 3.44 -10.75 -1.81
C PHE A 157 3.21 -9.26 -2.07
N TYR A 158 2.49 -8.92 -3.14
CA TYR A 158 2.14 -7.55 -3.44
C TYR A 158 0.77 -7.50 -4.09
N ILE A 159 -0.14 -6.72 -3.49
CA ILE A 159 -1.49 -6.57 -3.96
C ILE A 159 -1.90 -5.10 -4.04
N GLY A 160 -2.72 -4.78 -5.03
CA GLY A 160 -3.56 -3.59 -5.04
C GLY A 160 -4.90 -3.93 -4.37
N CYS A 161 -5.37 -3.07 -3.49
CA CYS A 161 -6.68 -3.12 -2.87
C CYS A 161 -7.26 -1.71 -2.83
N GLU A 162 -8.49 -1.56 -2.35
CA GLU A 162 -9.09 -0.24 -2.22
C GLU A 162 -9.81 -0.12 -0.89
N LEU A 163 -9.78 1.07 -0.29
CA LEU A 163 -10.67 1.39 0.83
C LEU A 163 -12.08 1.67 0.32
N VAL A 164 -13.05 1.40 1.19
CA VAL A 164 -14.43 1.84 0.95
C VAL A 164 -14.49 3.37 0.92
N GLY A 165 -15.41 3.91 0.13
CA GLY A 165 -15.69 5.34 0.13
C GLY A 165 -16.47 5.77 1.37
N LEU A 166 -16.42 7.06 1.68
CA LEU A 166 -17.05 7.69 2.84
C LEU A 166 -18.55 7.36 2.94
N ASN A 167 -19.26 7.35 1.81
CA ASN A 167 -20.67 6.97 1.70
C ASN A 167 -21.00 5.51 2.08
N LYS A 168 -20.00 4.65 2.31
CA LYS A 168 -20.17 3.28 2.78
C LYS A 168 -19.98 3.14 4.29
N LEU A 169 -19.48 4.18 4.96
CA LEU A 169 -19.36 4.24 6.41
C LEU A 169 -20.72 4.58 7.03
N SER A 170 -20.92 4.20 8.30
CA SER A 170 -22.09 4.63 9.08
C SER A 170 -22.10 6.16 9.27
N PRO A 171 -23.25 6.79 9.57
CA PRO A 171 -23.31 8.24 9.78
C PRO A 171 -22.35 8.76 10.87
N GLU A 172 -22.12 7.97 11.91
CA GLU A 172 -21.19 8.28 12.99
C GLU A 172 -19.74 8.24 12.49
N GLU A 173 -19.34 7.15 11.83
CA GLU A 173 -18.01 7.02 11.21
C GLU A 173 -17.76 8.08 10.13
N GLN A 174 -18.80 8.49 9.40
CA GLN A 174 -18.69 9.58 8.44
C GLN A 174 -18.37 10.91 9.11
N ALA A 175 -18.91 11.19 10.30
CA ALA A 175 -18.60 12.41 11.03
C ALA A 175 -17.15 12.40 11.50
N GLU A 176 -16.71 11.30 12.12
CA GLU A 176 -15.34 11.13 12.60
C GLU A 176 -14.30 11.17 11.46
N ALA A 177 -14.57 10.50 10.34
CA ALA A 177 -13.69 10.55 9.17
C ALA A 177 -13.55 11.97 8.60
N LYS A 178 -14.63 12.76 8.61
CA LYS A 178 -14.61 14.15 8.18
C LYS A 178 -13.79 15.02 9.13
N ASP A 179 -13.89 14.77 10.44
CA ASP A 179 -13.11 15.50 11.43
C ASP A 179 -11.62 15.17 11.32
N ALA A 180 -11.24 13.91 11.11
CA ALA A 180 -9.86 13.51 10.87
C ALA A 180 -9.23 14.19 9.62
N VAL A 181 -10.01 14.32 8.54
CA VAL A 181 -9.57 15.08 7.35
C VAL A 181 -9.35 16.55 7.68
N ARG A 182 -10.26 17.19 8.43
CA ARG A 182 -10.12 18.60 8.82
C ARG A 182 -8.91 18.83 9.72
N GLU A 183 -8.64 17.93 10.65
CA GLU A 183 -7.46 17.99 11.51
C GLU A 183 -6.16 17.92 10.70
N THR A 184 -6.11 17.00 9.73
CA THR A 184 -4.97 16.87 8.81
C THR A 184 -4.77 18.15 7.98
N ASP A 185 -5.84 18.73 7.44
CA ASP A 185 -5.79 19.99 6.70
C ASP A 185 -5.22 21.14 7.55
N VAL A 186 -5.63 21.23 8.82
CA VAL A 186 -5.12 22.24 9.76
C VAL A 186 -3.63 22.04 10.01
N MET A 187 -3.19 20.81 10.27
CA MET A 187 -1.78 20.49 10.49
C MET A 187 -0.91 20.87 9.29
N ILE A 188 -1.39 20.61 8.06
CA ILE A 188 -0.68 21.00 6.83
C ILE A 188 -0.59 22.52 6.71
N GLN A 189 -1.69 23.25 6.94
CA GLN A 189 -1.69 24.71 6.89
C GLN A 189 -0.71 25.33 7.90
N GLU A 190 -0.67 24.80 9.12
CA GLU A 190 0.27 25.23 10.15
C GLU A 190 1.73 24.98 9.75
N ALA A 191 2.03 23.81 9.18
CA ALA A 191 3.37 23.46 8.69
C ALA A 191 3.81 24.37 7.53
N GLU A 192 2.88 24.81 6.69
CA GLU A 192 3.12 25.76 5.60
C GLU A 192 3.19 27.23 6.05
N GLY A 193 3.02 27.51 7.35
CA GLY A 193 3.00 28.87 7.90
C GLY A 193 1.76 29.69 7.50
N LYS A 194 0.70 29.02 7.05
CA LYS A 194 -0.61 29.63 6.75
C LYS A 194 -1.41 29.76 8.05
N GLN A 195 -2.27 30.77 8.15
CA GLN A 195 -3.20 30.82 9.28
C GLN A 195 -4.18 29.66 9.16
N PRO A 196 -4.37 28.85 10.22
CA PRO A 196 -5.29 27.72 10.19
C PRO A 196 -6.72 28.24 10.07
N SER A 197 -7.27 28.18 8.86
CA SER A 197 -8.70 28.33 8.62
C SER A 197 -9.26 26.91 8.67
N GLY A 198 -9.82 26.52 9.83
CA GLY A 198 -10.24 25.15 10.13
C GLY A 198 -10.86 24.41 8.95
N GLY A 199 -10.14 23.37 8.49
CA GLY A 199 -10.51 22.47 7.39
C GLY A 199 -10.51 23.12 6.00
N ARG A 200 -10.49 22.30 4.94
CA ARG A 200 -11.06 22.68 3.64
C ARG A 200 -12.54 23.05 3.79
N GLY A 201 -12.81 24.22 4.34
CA GLY A 201 -14.03 24.97 4.17
C GLY A 201 -13.77 26.01 3.09
N MET A 202 -13.89 25.60 1.82
CA MET A 202 -13.76 26.46 0.64
C MET A 202 -12.49 27.30 0.59
N ASN A 203 -11.37 26.70 0.21
CA ASN A 203 -10.16 27.44 -0.15
C ASN A 203 -10.43 28.27 -1.42
N GLU A 204 -9.63 29.30 -1.73
CA GLU A 204 -9.74 30.03 -3.01
C GLU A 204 -9.70 29.11 -4.25
N MET A 205 -9.03 27.96 -4.16
CA MET A 205 -9.05 26.89 -5.17
C MET A 205 -10.40 26.18 -5.27
N ASP A 206 -11.07 25.87 -4.15
CA ASP A 206 -12.43 25.31 -4.18
C ASP A 206 -13.45 26.34 -4.67
N MET A 207 -13.26 27.63 -4.35
CA MET A 207 -14.04 28.71 -4.95
C MET A 207 -13.76 28.84 -6.45
N PHE A 208 -12.50 28.70 -6.90
CA PHE A 208 -12.11 28.72 -8.30
C PHE A 208 -12.69 27.53 -9.08
N PHE A 209 -12.57 26.30 -8.57
CA PHE A 209 -13.17 25.11 -9.18
C PHE A 209 -14.71 25.14 -9.11
N SER A 210 -15.31 25.62 -8.03
CA SER A 210 -16.76 25.81 -7.94
C SER A 210 -17.26 26.90 -8.90
N SER A 211 -16.45 27.94 -9.16
CA SER A 211 -16.76 28.98 -10.13
C SER A 211 -16.67 28.51 -11.58
N MET A 212 -15.81 27.52 -11.89
CA MET A 212 -15.67 26.95 -13.23
C MET A 212 -16.60 25.74 -13.49
N PHE A 213 -16.93 24.95 -12.47
CA PHE A 213 -17.62 23.66 -12.64
C PHE A 213 -18.89 23.48 -11.79
N GLY A 214 -19.31 24.51 -11.04
CA GLY A 214 -20.48 24.47 -10.14
C GLY A 214 -20.15 23.96 -8.73
N PRO A 215 -21.06 24.12 -7.75
CA PRO A 215 -20.82 23.70 -6.37
C PRO A 215 -20.65 22.18 -6.31
N ARG A 216 -19.41 21.73 -6.08
CA ARG A 216 -19.10 20.33 -5.77
C ARG A 216 -19.10 20.16 -4.27
N ASP A 217 -19.76 19.11 -3.78
CA ASP A 217 -19.55 18.68 -2.40
C ASP A 217 -18.07 18.25 -2.28
N PRO A 218 -17.25 18.90 -1.41
CA PRO A 218 -15.84 18.57 -1.25
C PRO A 218 -15.63 17.11 -0.79
N TRP A 219 -16.68 16.46 -0.27
CA TRP A 219 -16.67 15.07 0.13
C TRP A 219 -16.88 14.08 -1.03
N GLU A 220 -17.21 14.54 -2.25
CA GLU A 220 -17.38 13.68 -3.44
C GLU A 220 -16.13 12.87 -3.75
N THR A 221 -14.94 13.45 -3.57
CA THR A 221 -13.66 12.77 -3.79
C THR A 221 -13.51 11.56 -2.88
N TYR A 222 -13.96 11.68 -1.62
CA TYR A 222 -13.90 10.62 -0.62
C TYR A 222 -15.01 9.57 -0.78
N ASN A 223 -16.05 9.84 -1.57
CA ASN A 223 -17.11 8.86 -1.88
C ASN A 223 -16.67 7.79 -2.89
N ARG A 224 -15.52 7.98 -3.55
CA ARG A 224 -14.91 6.99 -4.44
C ARG A 224 -14.09 5.98 -3.63
N SER A 225 -13.95 4.77 -4.14
CA SER A 225 -12.99 3.83 -3.56
C SER A 225 -11.57 4.36 -3.75
N GLN A 226 -10.76 4.22 -2.71
CA GLN A 226 -9.44 4.84 -2.64
C GLN A 226 -8.36 3.78 -2.83
N PRO A 227 -7.52 3.87 -3.89
CA PRO A 227 -6.56 2.83 -4.22
C PRO A 227 -5.44 2.76 -3.19
N LEU A 228 -5.18 1.56 -2.71
CA LEU A 228 -4.07 1.20 -1.86
C LEU A 228 -3.28 0.06 -2.49
N SER A 229 -2.03 -0.03 -2.08
CA SER A 229 -1.18 -1.17 -2.32
C SER A 229 -0.71 -1.72 -0.97
N LEU A 230 -0.53 -3.04 -0.91
CA LEU A 230 -0.01 -3.75 0.26
C LEU A 230 1.07 -4.72 -0.20
N ARG A 231 2.26 -4.57 0.38
CA ARG A 231 3.42 -5.43 0.17
C ARG A 231 3.76 -6.20 1.43
N VAL A 232 4.10 -7.47 1.26
CA VAL A 232 4.76 -8.30 2.25
C VAL A 232 6.18 -8.58 1.77
N ARG A 233 7.16 -8.30 2.62
CA ARG A 233 8.57 -8.48 2.31
C ARG A 233 9.25 -9.45 3.26
N LEU A 234 10.06 -10.35 2.69
CA LEU A 234 11.00 -11.23 3.38
C LEU A 234 12.38 -10.57 3.44
N ASN A 235 12.83 -10.28 4.66
CA ASN A 235 14.10 -9.62 4.93
C ASN A 235 15.29 -10.59 4.96
N PRO A 236 16.54 -10.08 4.89
CA PRO A 236 17.75 -10.90 4.90
C PRO A 236 17.99 -11.69 6.20
N ASP A 237 17.36 -11.28 7.30
CA ASP A 237 17.34 -12.00 8.59
C ASP A 237 16.17 -12.99 8.70
N ALA A 238 15.48 -13.25 7.58
CA ALA A 238 14.28 -14.05 7.47
C ALA A 238 13.06 -13.51 8.23
N THR A 239 13.04 -12.24 8.63
CA THR A 239 11.83 -11.59 9.17
C THR A 239 10.86 -11.17 8.06
N LEU A 240 9.59 -10.94 8.39
CA LEU A 240 8.59 -10.42 7.46
C LEU A 240 8.16 -9.00 7.84
N SER A 241 7.98 -8.12 6.87
CA SER A 241 7.38 -6.80 7.07
C SER A 241 6.19 -6.59 6.13
N ILE A 242 5.16 -5.88 6.62
CA ILE A 242 4.03 -5.43 5.80
C ILE A 242 4.13 -3.92 5.61
N HIS A 243 4.01 -3.50 4.36
CA HIS A 243 3.99 -2.10 3.97
C HIS A 243 2.71 -1.82 3.18
N GLY A 244 2.15 -0.63 3.33
CA GLY A 244 1.05 -0.16 2.48
C GLY A 244 1.28 1.26 1.98
N ARG A 245 0.80 1.57 0.78
CA ARG A 245 0.86 2.92 0.15
C ARG A 245 -0.44 3.24 -0.57
N TRP A 246 -0.78 4.52 -0.72
CA TRP A 246 -1.84 4.98 -1.62
C TRP A 246 -1.24 5.75 -2.78
N ARG A 247 -1.83 5.58 -3.97
CA ARG A 247 -1.51 6.36 -5.17
C ARG A 247 -2.52 7.50 -5.31
N ASP A 248 -2.25 8.64 -4.69
CA ASP A 248 -2.87 9.92 -5.02
C ASP A 248 -2.04 11.06 -4.39
N ASP A 249 -2.42 12.33 -4.61
CA ASP A 249 -1.92 13.53 -3.89
C ASP A 249 -2.27 13.45 -2.40
N GLY A 250 -1.61 12.51 -1.74
CA GLY A 250 -2.00 11.81 -0.53
C GLY A 250 -2.00 12.65 0.74
N GLN A 251 -1.38 13.82 0.71
CA GLN A 251 -1.33 14.74 1.84
C GLN A 251 -2.74 15.16 2.28
N PHE A 252 -3.64 15.44 1.34
CA PHE A 252 -4.97 15.98 1.67
C PHE A 252 -5.97 14.90 2.10
N ALA A 253 -5.76 13.66 1.66
CA ALA A 253 -6.61 12.54 2.02
C ALA A 253 -6.05 11.73 3.20
N CYS A 254 -4.87 12.08 3.73
CA CYS A 254 -4.18 11.31 4.76
C CYS A 254 -5.07 11.06 5.99
N GLY A 255 -5.78 12.08 6.49
CA GLY A 255 -6.70 11.92 7.62
C GLY A 255 -7.80 10.89 7.37
N TYR A 256 -8.33 10.82 6.14
CA TYR A 256 -9.31 9.81 5.77
C TYR A 256 -8.68 8.40 5.75
N TYR A 257 -7.52 8.26 5.11
CA TYR A 257 -6.81 6.98 5.05
C TYR A 257 -6.45 6.47 6.44
N GLU A 258 -5.87 7.32 7.28
CA GLU A 258 -5.47 7.00 8.65
C GLU A 258 -6.68 6.58 9.49
N TYR A 259 -7.79 7.32 9.40
CA TYR A 259 -9.03 6.94 10.10
C TYR A 259 -9.53 5.56 9.69
N VAL A 260 -9.76 5.34 8.38
CA VAL A 260 -10.36 4.09 7.88
C VAL A 260 -9.45 2.89 8.16
N LEU A 261 -8.14 3.05 8.01
CA LEU A 261 -7.18 1.99 8.31
C LEU A 261 -7.03 1.74 9.82
N SER A 262 -7.17 2.76 10.65
CA SER A 262 -7.20 2.60 12.11
C SER A 262 -8.43 1.80 12.54
N GLN A 263 -9.60 2.08 11.96
CA GLN A 263 -10.80 1.28 12.19
C GLN A 263 -10.63 -0.17 11.71
N ALA A 264 -10.03 -0.36 10.54
CA ALA A 264 -9.69 -1.69 10.03
C ALA A 264 -8.74 -2.44 10.97
N ALA A 265 -7.72 -1.75 11.48
CA ALA A 265 -6.74 -2.29 12.42
C ALA A 265 -7.37 -2.69 13.74
N GLN A 266 -8.16 -1.80 14.34
CA GLN A 266 -8.87 -2.05 15.58
C GLN A 266 -9.76 -3.28 15.46
N LYS A 267 -10.50 -3.40 14.36
CA LYS A 267 -11.37 -4.55 14.08
C LYS A 267 -10.61 -5.84 13.83
N ALA A 268 -9.41 -5.74 13.26
CA ALA A 268 -8.52 -6.87 13.05
C ALA A 268 -7.66 -7.23 14.27
N GLY A 269 -7.70 -6.44 15.35
CA GLY A 269 -6.78 -6.57 16.49
C GLY A 269 -5.32 -6.27 16.14
N ALA A 270 -5.08 -5.50 15.08
CA ALA A 270 -3.77 -5.16 14.55
C ALA A 270 -3.25 -3.85 15.16
N LYS A 271 -1.93 -3.74 15.31
CA LYS A 271 -1.25 -2.45 15.55
C LYS A 271 -0.57 -2.02 14.26
N LEU A 272 -1.05 -0.95 13.62
CA LEU A 272 -0.41 -0.36 12.43
C LEU A 272 0.36 0.89 12.88
N ASP A 273 1.60 1.06 12.43
CA ASP A 273 2.34 2.31 12.60
C ASP A 273 2.12 3.19 11.36
N PHE A 274 1.47 4.32 11.58
CA PHE A 274 1.19 5.28 10.52
C PHE A 274 2.43 6.18 10.28
N SER A 275 2.74 6.54 9.04
CA SER A 275 3.84 7.44 8.70
C SER A 275 3.52 8.19 7.41
N MET A 276 3.61 9.51 7.45
CA MET A 276 3.64 10.30 6.22
C MET A 276 5.06 10.31 5.69
N ILE A 277 5.21 10.10 4.38
CA ILE A 277 6.46 10.33 3.66
C ILE A 277 6.28 11.71 3.00
N TYR A 278 7.26 12.59 3.21
CA TYR A 278 7.32 13.93 2.62
C TYR A 278 8.36 13.96 1.52
#